data_AF-A0A530RNT6-F1
#
_entry.id   AF-A0A530RNT6-F1
#
_cell.length_a   1.000
_cell.length_b   1.000
_cell.length_c   1.000
_cell.angle_alpha   90.00
_cell.angle_beta   90.00
_cell.angle_gamma   90.00
#
_symmetry.space_group_name_H-M   'P 1'
#
loop_
_entity.id
_entity.type
_entity.pdbx_description
1 polymer ?
#
loop_
_entity_poly.entity_id
_entity_poly.type
_entity_poly.pdbx_seq_one_letter_code
_entity_poly.pdbx_strand_id
1 'polypeptide(L)' 'VEATMPQAEIGDLIIELRSATAGVASYRAVFDHMAELTGRLADEALNANGKAA' A
#
# COMPACT_ATOMS: atom_id res chain seq x y z
N VAL A 1 -7.42 -9.44 -13.50
CA VAL A 1 -7.29 -7.98 -13.27
C VAL A 1 -5.87 -7.75 -12.80
N GLU A 2 -5.22 -6.72 -13.33
CA GLU A 2 -3.85 -6.33 -12.95
C GLU A 2 -3.86 -4.85 -12.58
N ALA A 3 -3.12 -4.48 -11.55
CA ALA A 3 -3.04 -3.11 -11.05
C ALA A 3 -1.67 -2.86 -10.42
N THR A 4 -1.14 -1.65 -10.64
CA THR A 4 0.00 -1.11 -9.91
C THR A 4 -0.53 -0.22 -8.81
N MET A 5 -0.18 -0.52 -7.56
CA MET A 5 -0.65 0.21 -6.38
C MET A 5 0.51 0.49 -5.43
N PRO A 6 0.49 1.60 -4.67
CA PRO A 6 1.46 1.83 -3.61
C PRO A 6 1.41 0.71 -2.57
N GLN A 7 2.58 0.21 -2.17
CA GLN A 7 2.64 -0.89 -1.18
C GLN A 7 2.00 -0.53 0.16
N ALA A 8 2.00 0.76 0.54
CA ALA A 8 1.36 1.26 1.75
C ALA A 8 -0.17 1.05 1.79
N GLU A 9 -0.82 0.89 0.63
CA GLU A 9 -2.27 0.71 0.51
C GLU A 9 -2.68 -0.77 0.43
N ILE A 10 -1.73 -1.70 0.30
CA ILE A 10 -2.02 -3.13 0.07
C ILE A 10 -2.35 -3.87 1.38
N GLY A 11 -2.02 -3.31 2.54
CA GLY A 11 -2.09 -4.00 3.84
C GLY A 11 -3.46 -4.64 4.14
N ASP A 12 -4.54 -3.87 3.95
CA ASP A 12 -5.91 -4.32 4.24
C ASP A 12 -6.70 -4.72 2.98
N LEU A 13 -6.07 -4.67 1.80
CA LEU A 13 -6.75 -4.90 0.53
C LEU A 13 -7.43 -6.28 0.45
N ILE A 14 -6.85 -7.32 1.08
CA ILE A 14 -7.48 -8.65 1.08
C ILE A 14 -8.83 -8.65 1.81
N ILE A 15 -8.98 -7.83 2.84
CA ILE A 15 -10.23 -7.71 3.61
C ILE A 15 -11.29 -7.07 2.72
N GLU A 16 -10.95 -5.98 2.04
CA GLU A 16 -11.84 -5.27 1.13
C GLU A 16 -12.30 -6.16 -0.03
N LEU A 17 -11.35 -6.87 -0.66
CA LEU A 17 -11.65 -7.78 -1.78
C LEU A 17 -12.56 -8.92 -1.35
N ARG A 18 -12.25 -9.60 -0.23
CA ARG A 18 -13.10 -10.70 0.25
C ARG A 18 -14.46 -10.21 0.72
N SER A 19 -14.56 -9.02 1.31
CA SER A 19 -15.84 -8.39 1.65
C SER A 19 -16.68 -8.15 0.40
N ALA A 20 -16.09 -7.56 -0.65
CA ALA A 20 -16.77 -7.26 -1.90
C ALA A 20 -17.20 -8.50 -2.70
N THR A 21 -16.50 -9.63 -2.56
CA THR A 21 -16.76 -10.85 -3.34
C THR A 21 -17.33 -12.00 -2.52
N ALA A 22 -17.99 -11.73 -1.38
CA ALA A 22 -18.52 -12.79 -0.50
C ALA A 22 -17.49 -13.89 -0.15
N GLY A 23 -16.22 -13.50 -0.01
CA GLY A 23 -15.13 -14.36 0.45
C GLY A 23 -14.35 -15.11 -0.63
N VAL A 24 -14.69 -15.02 -1.92
CA VAL A 24 -13.99 -15.85 -2.93
C VAL A 24 -12.73 -15.23 -3.53
N ALA A 25 -12.49 -13.92 -3.35
CA ALA A 25 -11.34 -13.24 -3.92
C ALA A 25 -10.00 -13.67 -3.31
N SER A 26 -8.97 -13.61 -4.12
CA SER A 26 -7.56 -13.77 -3.76
C SER A 26 -6.71 -12.92 -4.70
N TYR A 27 -5.53 -12.50 -4.26
CA TYR A 27 -4.57 -11.81 -5.11
C TYR A 27 -3.13 -12.20 -4.76
N ARG A 28 -2.21 -11.83 -5.64
CA ARG A 28 -0.77 -11.90 -5.42
C ARG A 28 -0.20 -10.50 -5.63
N ALA A 29 0.68 -10.06 -4.74
CA ALA A 29 1.44 -8.84 -4.92
C ALA A 29 2.92 -9.19 -5.16
N VAL A 30 3.57 -8.43 -6.03
CA VAL A 30 5.01 -8.46 -6.26
C VAL A 30 5.51 -7.02 -6.30
N PHE A 31 6.72 -6.80 -5.82
CA PHE A 31 7.37 -5.50 -5.97
C PHE A 31 7.68 -5.26 -7.45
N ASP A 32 7.42 -4.05 -7.92
CA ASP A 32 7.71 -3.62 -9.28
C ASP A 32 8.82 -2.56 -9.28
N HIS A 33 8.56 -1.39 -8.67
CA HIS A 33 9.55 -0.32 -8.55
C HIS A 33 9.27 0.61 -7.37
N MET A 34 10.26 1.46 -7.06
CA MET A 34 10.08 2.60 -6.17
C MET A 34 9.58 3.80 -6.97
N ALA A 35 8.51 4.44 -6.50
CA ALA A 35 8.01 5.68 -7.07
C ALA A 35 8.34 6.86 -6.14
N GLU A 36 8.46 8.06 -6.71
CA GLU A 36 8.71 9.27 -5.94
C GLU A 36 7.53 9.60 -5.02
N LEU A 37 7.82 9.77 -3.73
CA LEU A 37 6.84 10.24 -2.76
C LEU A 37 6.97 11.76 -2.62
N THR A 38 5.88 12.49 -2.81
CA THR A 38 5.90 13.97 -2.78
C THR A 38 4.85 14.53 -1.84
N GLY A 39 5.02 15.80 -1.44
CA GLY A 39 4.09 16.52 -0.59
C GLY A 39 3.98 15.94 0.83
N ARG A 40 2.78 16.02 1.41
CA ARG A 40 2.54 15.68 2.83
C ARG A 40 2.99 14.27 3.22
N LEU A 41 2.80 13.28 2.35
CA LEU A 41 3.21 11.89 2.64
C LEU A 41 4.73 11.78 2.77
N ALA A 42 5.49 12.55 1.98
CA ALA A 42 6.95 12.61 2.10
C ALA A 42 7.36 13.27 3.42
N ASP A 43 6.69 14.37 3.80
CA ASP A 43 6.94 15.04 5.08
C ASP A 43 6.64 14.11 6.28
N GLU A 44 5.54 13.36 6.22
CA GLU A 44 5.15 12.38 7.24
C GLU A 44 6.17 11.25 7.37
N ALA A 45 6.62 10.69 6.24
CA ALA A 45 7.65 9.66 6.22
C ALA A 45 8.98 10.15 6.82
N LEU A 46 9.38 11.40 6.53
CA LEU A 46 10.58 12.00 7.09
C LEU A 46 10.44 12.22 8.61
N ASN A 47 9.29 12.73 9.06
CA ASN A 47 9.01 12.98 10.46
C ASN A 47 8.93 11.70 11.30
N ALA A 48 8.40 10.61 10.72
CA ALA A 48 8.33 9.31 11.39
C ALA A 48 9.74 8.74 11.66
N ASN A 49 10.67 8.92 10.72
CA ASN A 49 12.05 8.45 10.86
C ASN A 49 12.93 9.39 11.71
N GLY A 50 12.62 10.69 11.77
CA GLY A 50 13.38 11.68 12.55
C GLY A 50 13.16 11.64 14.07
N LYS A 51 12.11 10.97 14.56
CA LYS A 51 11.81 10.85 16.01
C LYS A 51 12.58 9.72 16.72
N ALA A 52 13.45 9.00 16.02
CA ALA A 52 14.25 7.90 16.57
C ALA A 52 15.72 8.29 16.87
N ALA A 53 16.05 9.58 16.90
CA ALA A 53 17.40 10.10 17.19
C ALA A 53 17.44 10.97 18.45
#